data_AF-A0A2S2R1Z9-F1
#
_entry.id   AF-A0A2S2R1Z9-F1
#
_cell.length_a   1.000
_cell.length_b   1.000
_cell.length_c   1.000
_cell.angle_alpha   90.00
_cell.angle_beta   90.00
_cell.angle_gamma   90.00
#
_symmetry.space_group_name_H-M   'P 1'
#
loop_
_entity.id
_entity.type
_entity.pdbx_description
1 polymer ?
#
loop_
_entity_poly.entity_id
_entity_poly.type
_entity_poly.pdbx_seq_one_letter_code
_entity_poly.pdbx_strand_id
1 'polypeptide(L)'
;MGTRGHVEEAQGLMKLCDQLKEERDTLRKQNESIHWSQTYELAAAQEKQMEVCEVCGAFLIVGDAQSRIDDHLMGKQHMGYARLKNAVNEIQEQRKKYVEEREKQREEERKKRMERTRSNSKDIDRHSRDADRDKRSKSSRDRSHHRTD
;
A
#
# COMPACT_ATOMS: atom_id res chain seq x y z
N MET A 1 -40.16 -76.65 28.71
CA MET A 1 -40.39 -75.29 29.24
C MET A 1 -40.54 -74.30 28.09
N GLY A 2 -41.70 -74.27 27.41
CA GLY A 2 -41.84 -73.47 26.18
C GLY A 2 -43.25 -73.00 25.85
N THR A 3 -44.14 -72.84 26.85
CA THR A 3 -45.56 -72.56 26.60
C THR A 3 -46.25 -71.67 27.65
N ARG A 4 -45.52 -70.79 28.35
CA ARG A 4 -46.14 -69.61 29.01
C ARG A 4 -45.74 -68.38 28.21
N GLY A 5 -46.50 -68.13 27.15
CA GLY A 5 -46.28 -67.06 26.20
C GLY A 5 -46.56 -65.68 26.79
N HIS A 6 -45.66 -65.18 27.62
CA HIS A 6 -45.57 -63.75 27.96
C HIS A 6 -44.98 -62.98 26.77
N VAL A 7 -45.58 -63.17 25.60
CA VAL A 7 -45.11 -62.60 24.32
C VAL A 7 -45.24 -61.08 24.35
N GLU A 8 -46.30 -60.55 24.97
CA GLU A 8 -46.53 -59.11 25.09
C GLU A 8 -45.51 -58.43 26.01
N GLU A 9 -45.18 -59.03 27.16
CA GLU A 9 -44.15 -58.51 28.09
C GLU A 9 -42.76 -58.55 27.44
N ALA A 10 -42.42 -59.65 26.76
CA ALA A 10 -41.15 -59.78 26.04
C ALA A 10 -41.05 -58.78 24.87
N GLN A 11 -42.14 -58.55 24.13
CA GLN A 11 -42.20 -57.54 23.07
C GLN A 11 -42.11 -56.11 23.63
N GLY A 12 -42.70 -55.83 24.79
CA GLY A 12 -42.59 -54.55 25.48
C GLY A 12 -41.16 -54.25 25.92
N LEU A 13 -40.48 -55.22 26.53
CA LEU A 13 -39.07 -55.12 26.91
C LEU A 13 -38.16 -54.96 25.68
N MET A 14 -38.45 -55.66 24.59
CA MET A 14 -37.67 -55.54 23.35
C MET A 14 -37.80 -54.14 22.73
N LYS A 15 -39.00 -53.55 22.71
CA LYS A 15 -39.21 -52.16 22.28
C LYS A 15 -38.43 -51.16 23.14
N LEU A 16 -38.45 -51.33 24.47
CA LEU A 16 -37.67 -50.49 25.38
C LEU A 16 -36.16 -50.65 25.12
N CYS A 17 -35.69 -51.88 24.92
CA CYS A 17 -34.29 -52.13 24.58
C CYS A 17 -33.88 -51.46 23.26
N ASP A 18 -34.75 -51.46 22.25
CA ASP A 18 -34.45 -50.84 20.96
C ASP A 18 -34.48 -49.30 21.06
N GLN A 19 -35.40 -48.72 21.83
CA GLN A 19 -35.40 -47.29 22.17
C GLN A 19 -34.13 -46.88 22.90
N LEU A 20 -33.72 -47.63 23.94
CA LEU A 20 -32.48 -47.35 24.67
C LEU A 20 -31.22 -47.52 23.81
N LYS A 21 -31.23 -48.43 22.83
CA LYS A 21 -30.14 -48.53 21.86
C LYS A 21 -30.10 -47.32 20.93
N GLU A 22 -31.23 -46.86 20.43
CA GLU A 22 -31.33 -45.66 19.60
C GLU A 22 -30.89 -44.41 20.37
N GLU A 23 -31.32 -44.22 21.61
CA GLU A 23 -30.85 -43.14 22.49
C GLU A 23 -29.35 -43.23 22.75
N ARG A 24 -28.83 -44.43 23.02
CA ARG A 24 -27.38 -44.64 23.18
C ARG A 24 -26.61 -44.32 21.89
N ASP A 25 -27.12 -44.70 20.73
CA ASP A 25 -26.46 -44.46 19.44
C ASP A 25 -26.53 -43.00 19.02
N THR A 26 -27.61 -42.29 19.32
CA THR A 26 -27.71 -40.84 19.11
C THR A 26 -26.76 -40.08 20.03
N LEU A 27 -26.70 -40.42 21.33
CA LEU A 27 -25.75 -39.84 22.28
C LEU A 27 -24.30 -40.14 21.89
N ARG A 28 -23.98 -41.35 21.41
CA ARG A 28 -22.63 -41.67 20.91
C ARG A 28 -22.25 -40.82 19.71
N LYS A 29 -23.13 -40.66 18.72
CA LYS A 29 -22.90 -39.81 17.54
C LYS A 29 -22.72 -38.34 17.92
N GLN A 30 -23.52 -37.84 18.87
CA GLN A 30 -23.37 -36.48 19.39
C GLN A 30 -22.04 -36.30 20.12
N ASN A 31 -21.64 -37.27 20.95
CA ASN A 31 -20.37 -37.21 21.67
C ASN A 31 -19.16 -37.34 20.74
N GLU A 32 -19.23 -38.19 19.71
CA GLU A 32 -18.21 -38.27 18.65
C GLU A 32 -18.10 -36.96 17.86
N SER A 33 -19.24 -36.33 17.54
CA SER A 33 -19.28 -35.01 16.90
C SER A 33 -18.64 -33.92 17.76
N ILE A 34 -18.96 -33.88 19.06
CA ILE A 34 -18.41 -32.89 20.01
C ILE A 34 -16.91 -33.14 20.22
N HIS A 35 -16.52 -34.41 20.36
CA HIS A 35 -15.12 -34.80 20.47
C HIS A 35 -14.34 -34.33 19.25
N TRP A 36 -14.88 -34.50 18.03
CA TRP A 36 -14.20 -34.10 16.80
C TRP A 36 -14.09 -32.58 16.62
N SER A 37 -15.13 -31.82 16.98
CA SER A 37 -15.05 -30.36 17.00
C SER A 37 -14.05 -29.86 18.05
N GLN A 38 -14.04 -30.46 19.24
CA GLN A 38 -13.15 -30.06 20.32
C GLN A 38 -11.68 -30.42 20.01
N THR A 39 -11.41 -31.58 19.40
CA THR A 39 -10.06 -31.92 18.94
C THR A 39 -9.59 -31.03 17.80
N TYR A 40 -10.48 -30.64 16.88
CA TYR A 40 -10.14 -29.70 15.81
C TYR A 40 -9.80 -28.32 16.38
N GLU A 41 -10.60 -27.84 17.33
CA GLU A 41 -10.37 -26.56 18.00
C GLU A 41 -9.09 -26.58 18.86
N LEU A 42 -8.79 -27.69 19.55
CA LEU A 42 -7.51 -27.90 20.22
C LEU A 42 -6.33 -27.94 19.24
N ALA A 43 -6.49 -28.61 18.09
CA ALA A 43 -5.45 -28.69 17.06
C ALA A 43 -5.18 -27.32 16.44
N ALA A 44 -6.22 -26.55 16.15
CA ALA A 44 -6.11 -25.17 15.68
C ALA A 44 -5.48 -24.25 16.74
N ALA A 45 -5.79 -24.45 18.03
CA ALA A 45 -5.14 -23.72 19.12
C ALA A 45 -3.67 -24.11 19.33
N GLN A 46 -3.27 -25.33 18.95
CA GLN A 46 -1.87 -25.75 18.95
C GLN A 46 -1.09 -25.25 17.73
N GLU A 47 -1.77 -24.97 16.62
CA GLU A 47 -1.16 -24.36 15.45
C GLU A 47 -0.86 -22.88 15.73
N LYS A 48 0.40 -22.62 16.07
CA LYS A 48 0.88 -21.27 16.32
C LYS A 48 0.85 -20.46 15.02
N GLN A 49 -0.05 -19.49 14.95
CA GLN A 49 -0.13 -18.54 13.85
C GLN A 49 1.20 -17.79 13.70
N MET A 50 1.75 -17.76 12.48
CA MET A 50 3.02 -17.09 12.17
C MET A 50 2.81 -15.84 11.31
N GLU A 51 3.58 -14.80 11.58
CA GLU A 51 3.64 -13.55 10.84
C GLU A 51 5.08 -13.21 10.48
N VAL A 52 5.28 -12.31 9.51
CA VAL A 52 6.61 -11.88 9.07
C VAL A 52 6.91 -10.49 9.62
N CYS A 53 8.09 -10.31 10.19
CA CYS A 53 8.54 -9.00 10.65
C CYS A 53 8.78 -8.03 9.46
N GLU A 54 8.16 -6.85 9.50
CA GLU A 54 8.29 -5.82 8.45
C GLU A 54 9.69 -5.19 8.32
N VAL A 55 10.56 -5.40 9.32
CA VAL A 55 11.90 -4.83 9.36
C VAL A 55 12.92 -5.81 8.79
N CYS A 56 12.99 -7.03 9.35
CA CYS A 56 14.02 -8.01 9.00
C CYS A 56 13.49 -9.24 8.25
N GLY A 57 12.18 -9.36 8.00
CA GLY A 57 11.60 -10.44 7.22
C GLY A 57 11.64 -11.82 7.88
N ALA A 58 11.99 -11.91 9.16
CA ALA A 58 11.97 -13.17 9.90
C ALA A 58 10.55 -13.52 10.36
N PHE A 59 10.26 -14.82 10.46
CA PHE A 59 9.00 -15.32 10.98
C PHE A 59 8.92 -15.15 12.50
N LEU A 60 7.79 -14.62 12.96
CA LEU A 60 7.42 -14.42 14.36
C LEU A 60 6.12 -15.19 14.63
N ILE A 61 5.98 -15.69 15.85
CA ILE A 61 4.76 -16.35 16.29
C ILE A 61 3.86 -15.29 16.94
N VAL A 62 2.61 -15.20 16.48
CA VAL A 62 1.60 -14.30 17.04
C VAL A 62 1.22 -14.81 18.43
N GLY A 63 1.27 -13.91 19.42
CA GLY A 63 0.95 -14.24 20.82
C GLY A 63 2.04 -15.00 21.57
N ASP A 64 3.29 -15.01 21.08
CA ASP A 64 4.42 -15.57 21.83
C ASP A 64 4.80 -14.68 23.05
N ALA A 65 5.62 -15.23 23.94
CA ALA A 65 6.10 -14.54 25.12
C ALA A 65 6.81 -13.23 24.76
N GLN A 66 6.48 -12.15 25.49
CA GLN A 66 7.03 -10.81 25.25
C GLN A 66 8.56 -10.78 25.24
N SER A 67 9.21 -11.56 26.11
CA SER A 67 10.67 -11.64 26.15
C SER A 67 11.29 -12.08 24.82
N ARG A 68 10.64 -13.00 24.08
CA ARG A 68 11.14 -13.45 22.78
C ARG A 68 10.94 -12.37 21.71
N ILE A 69 9.85 -11.62 21.79
CA ILE A 69 9.60 -10.48 20.92
C ILE A 69 10.68 -9.42 21.16
N ASP A 70 11.01 -9.14 22.42
CA ASP A 70 12.04 -8.18 22.78
C ASP A 70 13.43 -8.62 22.29
N ASP A 71 13.79 -9.89 22.45
CA ASP A 71 15.04 -10.46 21.91
C ASP A 71 15.12 -10.32 20.38
N HIS A 72 14.00 -10.47 19.68
CA HIS A 72 13.94 -10.25 18.24
C HIS A 72 14.16 -8.77 17.88
N LEU A 73 13.45 -7.84 18.54
CA LEU A 73 13.52 -6.40 18.28
C LEU A 73 14.90 -5.81 18.60
N MET A 74 15.51 -6.27 19.70
CA MET A 74 16.86 -5.90 20.11
C MET A 74 17.95 -6.73 19.41
N GLY A 75 17.54 -7.66 18.55
CA GLY A 75 18.44 -8.50 17.77
C GLY A 75 19.25 -7.69 16.76
N LYS A 76 20.51 -8.10 16.54
CA LYS A 76 21.42 -7.44 15.58
C LYS A 76 20.85 -7.38 14.17
N GLN A 77 20.13 -8.43 13.76
CA GLN A 77 19.49 -8.48 12.44
C GLN A 77 18.38 -7.42 12.33
N HIS A 78 17.46 -7.39 13.30
CA HIS A 78 16.36 -6.42 13.30
C HIS A 78 16.89 -4.98 13.31
N MET A 79 17.78 -4.66 14.25
CA MET A 79 18.40 -3.33 14.34
C MET A 79 19.23 -2.98 13.08
N GLY A 80 19.94 -3.95 12.51
CA GLY A 80 20.73 -3.79 11.29
C GLY A 80 19.86 -3.42 10.09
N TYR A 81 18.79 -4.18 9.85
CA TYR A 81 17.85 -3.90 8.76
C TYR A 81 17.10 -2.58 8.97
N ALA A 82 16.73 -2.24 10.21
CA ALA A 82 16.13 -0.94 10.52
C ALA A 82 17.05 0.23 10.11
N ARG A 83 18.35 0.14 10.44
CA ARG A 83 19.34 1.15 10.05
C ARG A 83 19.54 1.22 8.54
N LEU A 84 19.59 0.07 7.86
CA LEU A 84 19.71 0.02 6.40
C LEU A 84 18.50 0.65 5.72
N LYS A 85 17.27 0.34 6.19
CA LYS A 85 16.03 0.93 5.67
C LYS A 85 16.04 2.46 5.83
N ASN A 86 16.48 2.97 6.97
CA ASN A 86 16.60 4.41 7.21
C ASN A 86 17.65 5.05 6.27
N ALA A 87 18.82 4.44 6.12
CA ALA A 87 19.87 4.96 5.22
C ALA A 87 19.41 4.97 3.74
N VAL A 88 18.69 3.93 3.30
CA VAL A 88 18.12 3.89 1.95
C VAL A 88 17.09 5.01 1.76
N ASN A 89 16.21 5.23 2.73
CA ASN A 89 15.22 6.31 2.67
C ASN A 89 15.89 7.69 2.60
N GLU A 90 16.94 7.92 3.39
CA GLU A 90 17.70 9.16 3.37
C GLU A 90 18.34 9.41 1.99
N ILE A 91 18.99 8.39 1.41
CA ILE A 91 19.60 8.50 0.07
C ILE A 91 18.53 8.78 -1.00
N GLN A 92 17.36 8.12 -0.90
CA GLN A 92 16.26 8.37 -1.82
C GLN A 92 15.71 9.80 -1.69
N GLU A 93 15.58 10.32 -0.47
CA GLU A 93 15.12 11.68 -0.23
C GLU A 93 16.13 12.72 -0.76
N GLN A 94 17.43 12.51 -0.51
CA GLN A 94 18.49 13.37 -1.05
C GLN A 94 18.47 13.36 -2.59
N ARG A 95 18.30 12.19 -3.21
CA ARG A 95 18.16 12.08 -4.67
C ARG A 95 16.94 12.84 -5.19
N LYS A 96 15.79 12.73 -4.53
CA LYS A 96 14.57 13.47 -4.90
C LYS A 96 14.80 14.98 -4.82
N LYS A 97 15.36 15.47 -3.71
CA LYS A 97 15.71 16.89 -3.52
C LYS A 97 16.67 17.38 -4.60
N TYR A 98 17.71 16.61 -4.92
CA TYR A 98 18.64 16.96 -5.99
C TYR A 98 17.96 17.07 -7.36
N VAL A 99 17.06 16.15 -7.69
CA VAL A 99 16.31 16.19 -8.95
C VAL A 99 15.38 17.40 -8.98
N GLU A 100 14.62 17.64 -7.91
CA GLU A 100 13.72 18.80 -7.81
C GLU A 100 14.47 20.14 -7.91
N GLU A 101 15.62 20.26 -7.24
CA GLU A 101 16.44 21.48 -7.31
C GLU A 101 16.98 21.69 -8.73
N ARG A 102 17.45 20.62 -9.37
CA ARG A 102 17.92 20.67 -10.76
C ARG A 102 16.82 21.02 -11.74
N GLU A 103 15.59 20.55 -11.51
CA GLU A 103 14.42 20.93 -12.32
C GLU A 103 14.05 22.40 -12.13
N LYS A 104 14.04 22.89 -10.88
CA LYS A 104 13.80 24.32 -10.59
C LYS A 104 14.85 25.21 -11.26
N GLN A 105 16.13 24.84 -11.19
CA GLN A 105 17.20 25.59 -11.87
C GLN A 105 16.99 25.63 -13.39
N ARG A 106 16.60 24.50 -14.01
CA ARG A 106 16.28 24.45 -15.45
C ARG A 106 15.06 25.30 -15.81
N GLU A 107 14.03 25.31 -14.96
CA GLU A 107 12.85 26.13 -15.17
C GLU A 107 13.17 27.63 -15.07
N GLU A 108 13.95 28.04 -14.07
CA GLU A 108 14.43 29.41 -13.92
C GLU A 108 15.28 29.85 -15.11
N GLU A 109 16.18 29.00 -15.59
CA GLU A 109 17.00 29.27 -16.78
C GLU A 109 16.11 29.45 -18.02
N ARG A 110 15.11 28.57 -18.20
CA ARG A 110 14.12 28.67 -19.28
C ARG A 110 13.33 29.97 -19.20
N LYS A 111 12.92 30.39 -17.99
CA LYS A 111 12.20 31.64 -17.74
C LYS A 111 13.06 32.86 -18.07
N LYS A 112 14.32 32.88 -17.61
CA LYS A 112 15.29 33.94 -17.93
C LYS A 112 15.55 34.04 -19.44
N ARG A 113 15.65 32.90 -20.15
CA ARG A 113 15.80 32.88 -21.61
C ARG A 113 14.55 33.42 -22.33
N MET A 114 13.36 33.07 -21.85
CA MET A 114 12.10 33.59 -22.40
C MET A 114 11.95 35.10 -22.17
N GLU A 115 12.40 35.61 -21.02
CA GLU A 115 12.39 37.03 -20.72
C GLU A 115 13.36 37.81 -21.61
N ARG A 116 14.60 37.32 -21.77
CA ARG A 116 15.58 37.93 -22.69
C ARG A 116 15.09 37.99 -24.12
N THR A 117 14.48 36.92 -24.63
CA THR A 117 13.94 36.88 -26.00
C THR A 117 12.76 37.84 -26.16
N ARG A 118 11.86 37.94 -25.17
CA ARG A 118 10.77 38.93 -25.16
C ARG A 118 11.29 40.37 -25.12
N SER A 119 12.29 40.67 -24.29
CA SER A 119 12.89 42.00 -24.23
C SER A 119 13.58 42.37 -25.55
N ASN A 120 14.38 41.47 -26.11
CA ASN A 120 15.04 41.69 -27.40
C ASN A 120 14.03 41.91 -28.53
N SER A 121 12.92 41.16 -28.56
CA SER A 121 11.84 41.39 -29.54
C SER A 121 11.23 42.78 -29.38
N LYS A 122 10.94 43.21 -28.14
CA LYS A 122 10.39 44.55 -27.87
C LYS A 122 11.35 45.66 -28.30
N ASP A 123 12.65 45.47 -28.11
CA ASP A 123 13.67 46.46 -28.51
C ASP A 123 13.79 46.53 -30.04
N ILE A 124 13.75 45.39 -30.74
CA ILE A 124 13.69 45.33 -32.21
C ILE A 124 12.43 46.03 -32.74
N ASP A 125 11.26 45.76 -32.14
CA ASP A 125 9.99 46.39 -32.52
C ASP A 125 10.03 47.92 -32.33
N ARG A 126 10.61 48.40 -31.22
CA ARG A 126 10.82 49.84 -30.98
C ARG A 126 11.72 50.44 -32.05
N HIS A 127 12.86 49.81 -32.32
CA HIS A 127 13.83 50.32 -33.29
C HIS A 127 13.26 50.34 -34.71
N SER A 128 12.45 49.33 -35.08
CA SER A 128 11.73 49.33 -36.36
C SER A 128 10.75 50.50 -36.47
N ARG A 129 9.95 50.77 -35.41
CA ARG A 129 8.99 51.88 -35.41
C ARG A 129 9.66 53.25 -35.49
N ASP A 130 10.79 53.43 -34.80
CA ASP A 130 11.55 54.69 -34.87
C ASP A 130 12.17 54.89 -36.25
N ALA A 131 12.73 53.84 -36.86
CA ALA A 131 13.23 53.89 -38.24
C ALA A 131 12.12 54.22 -39.26
N ASP A 132 10.91 53.69 -39.08
CA ASP A 132 9.76 54.02 -39.94
C ASP A 132 9.29 55.48 -39.76
N ARG A 133 9.35 56.03 -38.55
CA ARG A 133 9.08 57.46 -38.31
C ARG A 133 10.10 58.35 -39.01
N ASP A 134 11.39 58.02 -38.94
CA ASP A 134 12.44 58.78 -39.59
C ASP A 134 12.32 58.76 -41.12
N LYS A 135 11.98 57.61 -41.70
CA LYS A 135 11.70 57.49 -43.14
C LYS A 135 10.52 58.37 -43.55
N ARG A 136 9.42 58.37 -42.78
CA ARG A 136 8.27 59.25 -43.04
C ARG A 136 8.65 60.72 -42.95
N SER A 137 9.41 61.11 -41.93
CA SER A 137 9.90 62.50 -41.72
C SER A 137 10.72 63.01 -42.91
N LYS A 138 11.65 62.18 -43.43
CA LYS A 138 12.45 62.51 -44.62
C LYS A 138 11.60 62.65 -45.88
N SER A 139 10.64 61.73 -46.09
CA SER A 139 9.71 61.80 -47.23
C SER A 139 8.84 63.07 -47.21
N SER A 140 8.43 63.56 -46.04
CA SER A 140 7.71 64.84 -45.93
C SER A 140 8.57 66.07 -46.26
N ARG A 141 9.88 66.04 -45.96
CA ARG A 141 10.81 67.14 -46.29
C ARG A 141 11.11 67.21 -47.78
N ASP A 142 11.27 66.07 -48.45
CA ASP A 142 11.44 66.01 -49.90
C ASP A 142 10.23 66.59 -50.65
N ARG A 143 9.00 66.28 -50.20
CA ARG A 143 7.77 66.85 -50.79
C ARG A 143 7.62 68.36 -50.57
N SER A 144 8.23 68.93 -49.53
CA SER A 144 8.22 70.38 -49.31
C SER A 144 9.22 71.14 -50.19
N HIS A 145 10.30 70.51 -50.66
CA HIS A 145 11.27 71.12 -51.57
C HIS A 145 10.79 71.18 -53.04
N HIS A 146 9.78 70.40 -53.41
CA HIS A 146 9.19 70.41 -54.76
C HIS A 146 8.00 71.37 -54.93
N ARG A 147 7.70 72.22 -53.93
CA ARG A 147 6.66 73.25 -54.01
C ARG A 147 7.21 74.69 -54.13
N THR A 148 8.53 74.83 -54.30
CA THR A 148 9.22 76.14 -54.32
C THR A 148 9.86 76.50 -55.67
N ASP A 149 9.43 75.87 -56.77
CA ASP A 149 9.62 76.36 -58.15
C ASP A 149 8.24 76.69 -58.73
#